data_AF-A0A2U2DKJ5-F1
#
_entry.id   AF-A0A2U2DKJ5-F1
#
_cell.length_a   1.000
_cell.length_b   1.000
_cell.length_c   1.000
_cell.angle_alpha   90.00
_cell.angle_beta   90.00
_cell.angle_gamma   90.00
#
_symmetry.space_group_name_H-M   'P 1'
#
loop_
_entity.id
_entity.type
_entity.pdbx_description
1 polymer ?
#
loop_
_entity_poly.entity_id
_entity_poly.type
_entity_poly.pdbx_seq_one_letter_code
_entity_poly.pdbx_strand_id
1 'polypeptide(L)'
;MRDGQFVLWSRKTASGRFLAGLGCRLPEHLERLATAAGWIHISFEKAGDIDLDAVLWPNGKREDVEAVPTYRRLRLFRENRSIWLDDNERVLSAALWFQSPLSIRFAAEPVARRLAQVLSPT
;
A
#
# COMPACT_ATOMS: atom_id res chain seq x y z
N MET A 1 0.17 6.32 -8.25
CA MET A 1 0.05 6.00 -9.70
C MET A 1 0.93 6.94 -10.48
N ARG A 2 1.49 6.47 -11.60
CA ARG A 2 2.27 7.29 -12.53
C ARG A 2 2.19 6.65 -13.92
N ASP A 3 1.88 7.44 -14.95
CA ASP A 3 1.96 7.04 -16.37
C ASP A 3 1.31 5.67 -16.70
N GLY A 4 0.07 5.43 -16.25
CA GLY A 4 -0.64 4.17 -16.52
C GLY A 4 -0.23 2.99 -15.63
N GLN A 5 0.51 3.25 -14.55
CA GLN A 5 1.05 2.23 -13.66
C GLN A 5 0.69 2.46 -12.20
N PHE A 6 0.47 1.36 -11.48
CA PHE A 6 0.59 1.31 -10.03
C PHE A 6 2.06 1.33 -9.64
N VAL A 7 2.35 2.09 -8.59
CA VAL A 7 3.71 2.22 -8.06
C VAL A 7 3.70 1.69 -6.64
N LEU A 8 4.42 0.60 -6.43
CA LEU A 8 4.57 -0.05 -5.14
C LEU A 8 5.98 0.19 -4.61
N TRP A 9 6.14 -0.02 -3.31
CA TRP A 9 7.42 0.03 -2.64
C TRP A 9 7.87 -1.35 -2.20
N SER A 10 9.12 -1.67 -2.51
CA SER A 10 9.79 -2.87 -2.01
C SER A 10 9.96 -2.86 -0.49
N ARG A 11 10.28 -4.03 0.07
CA ARG A 11 10.59 -4.18 1.50
C ARG A 11 11.82 -3.36 1.94
N LYS A 12 12.65 -2.90 1.00
CA LYS A 12 13.86 -2.11 1.26
C LYS A 12 13.59 -0.62 1.46
N THR A 13 12.38 -0.15 1.15
CA THR A 13 12.00 1.24 1.41
C THR A 13 11.65 1.46 2.89
N ALA A 14 11.63 2.73 3.31
CA ALA A 14 11.12 3.17 4.61
C ALA A 14 9.77 2.51 4.97
N SER A 15 8.74 2.78 4.17
CA SER A 15 7.39 2.25 4.37
C SER A 15 7.33 0.73 4.27
N GLY A 16 8.12 0.13 3.38
CA GLY A 16 8.22 -1.33 3.24
C GLY A 16 8.77 -2.01 4.49
N ARG A 17 9.83 -1.46 5.10
CA ARG A 17 10.37 -1.95 6.37
C ARG A 17 9.39 -1.77 7.53
N PHE A 18 8.68 -0.63 7.55
CA PHE A 18 7.65 -0.38 8.55
C PHE A 18 6.53 -1.44 8.50
N LEU A 19 5.99 -1.72 7.31
CA LEU A 19 4.97 -2.75 7.12
C LEU A 19 5.50 -4.15 7.45
N ALA A 20 6.76 -4.45 7.10
CA ALA A 20 7.42 -5.69 7.50
C ALA A 20 7.55 -5.82 9.03
N GLY A 21 7.82 -4.71 9.74
CA GLY A 21 7.83 -4.65 11.20
C GLY A 21 6.48 -4.92 11.84
N LEU A 22 5.37 -4.67 11.12
CA LEU A 22 4.02 -5.05 11.52
C LEU A 22 3.66 -6.50 11.14
N GLY A 23 4.59 -7.25 10.54
CA GLY A 23 4.40 -8.66 10.13
C GLY A 23 3.91 -8.84 8.69
N CYS A 24 3.69 -7.77 7.93
CA CYS A 24 3.31 -7.88 6.51
C CYS A 24 4.46 -8.40 5.65
N ARG A 25 4.13 -9.05 4.53
CA ARG A 25 5.13 -9.58 3.59
C ARG A 25 4.77 -9.17 2.18
N LEU A 26 5.75 -8.66 1.43
CA LEU A 26 5.63 -8.44 0.00
C LEU A 26 6.00 -9.74 -0.75
N PRO A 27 5.15 -10.25 -1.65
CA PRO A 27 5.47 -11.44 -2.45
C PRO A 27 6.81 -11.30 -3.20
N GLU A 28 7.57 -12.39 -3.26
CA GLU A 28 8.92 -12.36 -3.85
C GLU A 28 8.93 -12.00 -5.33
N HIS A 29 7.89 -12.37 -6.07
CA HIS A 29 7.80 -12.01 -7.48
C HIS A 29 7.71 -10.49 -7.69
N LEU A 30 7.00 -9.76 -6.82
CA LEU A 30 6.98 -8.30 -6.84
C LEU A 30 8.31 -7.70 -6.37
N GLU A 31 8.93 -8.30 -5.35
CA GLU A 31 10.24 -7.84 -4.86
C GLU A 31 11.31 -7.91 -5.96
N ARG A 32 11.28 -8.94 -6.80
CA ARG A 32 12.21 -9.08 -7.94
C ARG A 32 12.05 -7.99 -9.01
N LEU A 33 10.90 -7.32 -9.06
CA LEU A 33 10.63 -6.21 -9.98
C LEU A 33 11.13 -4.87 -9.44
N ALA A 34 11.63 -4.82 -8.20
CA ALA A 34 12.07 -3.58 -7.58
C ALA A 34 13.33 -3.03 -8.25
N THR A 35 13.27 -1.76 -8.62
CA THR A 35 14.46 -0.99 -9.03
C THR A 35 15.47 -0.85 -7.89
N ALA A 36 16.68 -0.36 -8.18
CA ALA A 36 17.68 -0.07 -7.16
C ALA A 36 17.19 0.90 -6.07
N ALA A 37 16.30 1.83 -6.43
CA ALA A 37 15.66 2.76 -5.50
C ALA A 37 14.44 2.17 -4.77
N GLY A 38 14.09 0.90 -5.04
CA GLY A 38 13.03 0.17 -4.36
C GLY A 38 11.62 0.41 -4.89
N TRP A 39 11.48 1.06 -6.06
CA TRP A 39 10.20 1.25 -6.75
C TRP A 39 9.85 0.04 -7.59
N ILE A 40 8.60 -0.38 -7.55
CA ILE A 40 8.02 -1.44 -8.37
C ILE A 40 6.91 -0.84 -9.22
N HIS A 41 6.97 -1.05 -10.52
CA HIS A 41 6.02 -0.48 -11.49
C HIS A 41 5.17 -1.59 -12.09
N ILE A 42 3.86 -1.52 -11.88
CA ILE A 42 2.89 -2.50 -12.39
C ILE A 42 1.93 -1.80 -13.34
N SER A 43 1.89 -2.23 -14.60
CA SER A 43 0.90 -1.75 -15.57
C SER A 43 -0.52 -2.00 -15.08
N PHE A 44 -1.47 -1.10 -15.36
CA PHE A 44 -2.89 -1.34 -15.08
C PHE A 44 -3.43 -2.60 -15.76
N GLU A 45 -2.85 -3.01 -16.89
CA GLU A 45 -3.21 -4.28 -17.55
C GLU A 45 -2.84 -5.50 -16.72
N LYS A 46 -1.82 -5.36 -15.87
CA LYS A 46 -1.33 -6.39 -14.93
C LYS A 46 -1.81 -6.13 -13.51
N ALA A 47 -2.95 -5.46 -13.33
CA ALA A 47 -3.48 -5.17 -11.99
C ALA A 47 -3.67 -6.41 -11.11
N GLY A 48 -3.82 -7.60 -11.69
CA GLY A 48 -3.85 -8.86 -10.94
C GLY A 48 -2.61 -9.11 -10.07
N ASP A 49 -1.44 -8.59 -10.47
CA ASP A 49 -0.19 -8.72 -9.69
C ASP A 49 -0.28 -8.00 -8.33
N ILE A 50 -1.21 -7.05 -8.18
CA ILE A 50 -1.41 -6.28 -6.94
C ILE A 50 -2.60 -6.75 -6.12
N ASP A 51 -3.29 -7.85 -6.48
CA ASP A 51 -4.45 -8.40 -5.73
C ASP A 51 -4.04 -9.11 -4.42
N LEU A 52 -3.32 -8.37 -3.59
CA LEU A 52 -2.80 -8.77 -2.29
C LEU A 52 -3.92 -8.85 -1.25
N ASP A 53 -3.60 -9.37 -0.06
CA ASP A 53 -4.58 -9.48 1.04
C ASP A 53 -5.03 -8.11 1.57
N ALA A 54 -4.15 -7.11 1.49
CA ALA A 54 -4.44 -5.70 1.74
C ALA A 54 -3.42 -4.80 1.02
N VAL A 55 -3.83 -3.59 0.64
CA VAL A 55 -2.92 -2.55 0.12
C VAL A 55 -3.12 -1.24 0.86
N LEU A 56 -2.02 -0.62 1.28
CA LEU A 56 -1.98 0.71 1.88
C LEU A 56 -1.60 1.76 0.84
N TRP A 57 -2.49 2.72 0.62
CA TRP A 57 -2.31 3.84 -0.30
C TRP A 57 -2.05 5.13 0.48
N PRO A 58 -0.78 5.53 0.70
CA PRO A 58 -0.47 6.65 1.58
C PRO A 58 -0.66 8.01 0.92
N ASN A 59 -0.75 8.09 -0.41
CA ASN A 59 -0.79 9.37 -1.12
C ASN A 59 -2.18 9.70 -1.68
N GLY A 60 -3.26 9.26 -1.02
CA GLY A 60 -4.65 9.63 -1.30
C GLY A 60 -4.97 9.92 -2.77
N LYS A 61 -5.28 8.88 -3.54
CA LYS A 61 -5.74 8.99 -4.94
C LYS A 61 -6.82 7.96 -5.22
N ARG A 62 -7.75 7.83 -4.28
CA ARG A 62 -8.79 6.80 -4.29
C ARG A 62 -9.57 6.82 -5.59
N GLU A 63 -10.08 7.98 -5.99
CA GLU A 63 -10.87 8.15 -7.21
C GLU A 63 -10.09 7.72 -8.46
N ASP A 64 -8.82 8.12 -8.59
CA ASP A 64 -7.96 7.72 -9.71
C ASP A 64 -7.75 6.21 -9.77
N VAL A 65 -7.45 5.58 -8.62
CA VAL A 65 -7.22 4.13 -8.55
C VAL A 65 -8.51 3.36 -8.83
N GLU A 66 -9.61 3.79 -8.22
CA GLU A 66 -10.92 3.17 -8.42
C GLU A 66 -11.47 3.43 -9.82
N ALA A 67 -11.02 4.45 -10.56
CA ALA A 67 -11.37 4.64 -11.97
C ALA A 67 -10.74 3.58 -12.90
N VAL A 68 -9.70 2.88 -12.46
CA VAL A 68 -9.04 1.84 -13.27
C VAL A 68 -9.95 0.60 -13.40
N PRO A 69 -10.41 0.21 -14.61
CA PRO A 69 -11.38 -0.88 -14.76
C PRO A 69 -10.89 -2.24 -14.27
N THR A 70 -9.60 -2.53 -14.43
CA THR A 70 -8.98 -3.78 -13.96
C THR A 70 -8.88 -3.82 -12.44
N TYR A 71 -8.70 -2.68 -11.77
CA TYR A 71 -8.68 -2.58 -10.31
C TYR A 71 -10.03 -2.93 -9.69
N ARG A 72 -11.13 -2.47 -10.28
CA ARG A 72 -12.50 -2.76 -9.79
C ARG A 72 -12.84 -4.25 -9.76
N ARG A 73 -12.12 -5.07 -10.52
CA ARG A 73 -12.32 -6.53 -10.56
C ARG A 73 -11.60 -7.27 -9.43
N LEU A 74 -10.64 -6.63 -8.78
CA LEU A 74 -9.80 -7.22 -7.73
C LEU A 74 -10.55 -7.36 -6.41
N ARG A 75 -10.08 -8.25 -5.53
CA ARG A 75 -10.58 -8.36 -4.14
C ARG A 75 -10.31 -7.06 -3.38
N LEU A 76 -9.22 -6.37 -3.71
CA LEU A 76 -8.91 -5.03 -3.18
C LEU A 76 -10.08 -4.04 -3.24
N PHE A 77 -10.84 -4.04 -4.34
CA PHE A 77 -12.02 -3.20 -4.50
C PHE A 77 -13.28 -3.90 -3.99
N ARG A 78 -13.50 -5.16 -4.41
CA ARG A 78 -14.76 -5.88 -4.14
C ARG A 78 -14.97 -6.21 -2.66
N GLU A 79 -13.90 -6.41 -1.91
CA GLU A 79 -13.92 -6.80 -0.50
C GLU A 79 -13.41 -5.67 0.42
N ASN A 80 -13.25 -4.45 -0.09
CA ASN A 80 -12.74 -3.30 0.67
C ASN A 80 -11.37 -3.53 1.35
N ARG A 81 -10.45 -4.25 0.67
CA ARG A 81 -9.11 -4.54 1.19
C ARG A 81 -8.08 -3.42 0.97
N SER A 82 -8.55 -2.22 0.64
CA SER A 82 -7.71 -1.05 0.37
C SER A 82 -7.77 -0.08 1.53
N ILE A 83 -6.61 0.27 2.10
CA ILE A 83 -6.48 1.25 3.16
C ILE A 83 -6.04 2.56 2.53
N TRP A 84 -6.88 3.58 2.63
CA TRP A 84 -6.64 4.91 2.07
C TRP A 84 -6.18 5.86 3.17
N LEU A 85 -5.00 6.45 2.99
CA LEU A 85 -4.60 7.62 3.78
C LEU A 85 -4.83 8.85 2.91
N ASP A 86 -6.07 9.31 2.92
CA ASP A 86 -6.54 10.46 2.15
C ASP A 86 -6.17 11.79 2.83
N ASP A 87 -6.73 12.90 2.36
CA ASP A 87 -6.37 14.25 2.82
C ASP A 87 -6.51 14.47 4.32
N ASN A 88 -7.46 13.79 4.97
CA ASN A 88 -7.64 13.85 6.43
C ASN A 88 -6.57 13.07 7.21
N GLU A 89 -5.81 12.21 6.55
CA GLU A 89 -4.78 11.33 7.14
C GLU A 89 -3.36 11.74 6.69
N ARG A 90 -3.19 12.98 6.17
CA ARG A 90 -1.89 13.50 5.70
C ARG A 90 -0.76 13.37 6.71
N VAL A 91 -1.06 13.55 8.00
CA VAL A 91 -0.08 13.39 9.09
C VAL A 91 0.35 11.93 9.21
N LEU A 92 -0.59 10.99 9.11
CA LEU A 92 -0.30 9.56 9.16
C LEU A 92 0.48 9.10 7.92
N SER A 93 0.12 9.61 6.75
CA SER A 93 0.91 9.42 5.52
C SER A 93 2.34 9.92 5.69
N ALA A 94 2.52 11.18 6.10
CA ALA A 94 3.84 11.77 6.32
C ALA A 94 4.67 10.97 7.35
N ALA A 95 4.03 10.43 8.39
CA ALA A 95 4.70 9.62 9.40
C ALA A 95 5.31 8.33 8.82
N LEU A 96 4.68 7.72 7.81
CA LEU A 96 5.22 6.56 7.09
C LEU A 96 6.46 6.92 6.27
N TRP A 97 6.58 8.16 5.81
CA TRP A 97 7.75 8.63 5.07
C TRP A 97 8.90 9.04 5.99
N PHE A 98 8.60 9.72 7.11
CA PHE A 98 9.62 10.35 7.95
C PHE A 98 10.46 9.34 8.76
N GLN A 99 9.90 8.18 9.10
CA GLN A 99 10.59 7.06 9.78
C GLN A 99 11.48 7.45 10.99
N SER A 100 11.07 8.44 11.78
CA SER A 100 11.73 8.74 13.05
C SER A 100 11.17 7.84 14.17
N PRO A 101 11.86 7.70 15.32
CA PRO A 101 11.31 6.96 16.46
C PRO A 101 9.91 7.43 16.87
N LEU A 102 9.64 8.74 16.75
CA LEU A 102 8.33 9.32 17.03
C LEU A 102 7.31 8.99 15.94
N SER A 103 7.68 9.10 14.66
CA SER A 103 6.74 8.86 13.57
C SER A 103 6.35 7.39 13.44
N ILE A 104 7.29 6.46 13.70
CA ILE A 104 7.02 5.03 13.73
C ILE A 104 6.01 4.70 14.85
N ARG A 105 6.25 5.21 16.07
CA ARG A 105 5.32 5.01 17.20
C ARG A 105 3.94 5.58 16.92
N PHE A 106 3.89 6.77 16.33
CA PHE A 106 2.63 7.41 15.96
C PHE A 106 1.86 6.60 14.91
N ALA A 107 2.53 6.05 13.91
CA ALA A 107 1.89 5.34 12.80
C ALA A 107 1.55 3.86 13.10
N ALA A 108 2.28 3.22 14.01
CA ALA A 108 2.17 1.78 14.26
C ALA A 108 0.74 1.33 14.61
N GLU A 109 0.17 1.89 15.68
CA GLU A 109 -1.16 1.49 16.17
C GLU A 109 -2.30 1.81 15.16
N PRO A 110 -2.40 3.05 14.61
CA PRO A 110 -3.46 3.35 13.65
C PRO A 110 -3.38 2.54 12.35
N VAL A 111 -2.18 2.19 11.89
CA VAL A 111 -2.00 1.37 10.67
C VAL A 111 -2.29 -0.10 10.96
N ALA A 112 -1.79 -0.64 12.08
CA ALA A 112 -2.08 -2.01 12.49
C ALA A 112 -3.58 -2.25 12.67
N ARG A 113 -4.30 -1.33 13.28
CA ARG A 113 -5.76 -1.41 13.43
C ARG A 113 -6.48 -1.48 12.08
N ARG A 114 -6.11 -0.63 11.12
CA ARG A 114 -6.71 -0.62 9.78
C ARG A 114 -6.39 -1.90 9.01
N LEU A 115 -5.16 -2.41 9.13
CA LEU A 115 -4.78 -3.72 8.57
C LEU A 115 -5.65 -4.84 9.15
N ALA A 116 -5.85 -4.87 10.47
CA ALA A 116 -6.71 -5.85 11.10
C ALA A 116 -8.17 -5.75 10.63
N GLN A 117 -8.70 -4.53 10.47
CA GLN A 117 -10.06 -4.30 9.99
C GLN A 117 -10.29 -4.85 8.57
N VAL A 118 -9.35 -4.63 7.65
CA VAL A 118 -9.51 -5.08 6.26
C VAL A 118 -9.15 -6.55 6.04
N LEU A 119 -8.40 -7.16 6.96
CA LEU A 119 -7.99 -8.57 6.89
C LEU A 119 -8.94 -9.52 7.65
N SER A 120 -9.71 -9.01 8.60
CA SER A 120 -10.67 -9.82 9.35
C SER A 120 -11.83 -10.26 8.45
N PRO A 121 -12.27 -11.53 8.52
CA PRO A 121 -13.47 -11.96 7.82
C PRO A 121 -14.67 -11.18 8.35
N THR A 122 -15.49 -10.66 7.43
CA THR A 122 -16.82 -10.12 7.75
C THR A 122 -17.82 -11.24 7.92
#